data_AF-A0A946LGB7-F1
#
_entry.id   AF-A0A946LGB7-F1
#
_cell.length_a   1.000
_cell.length_b   1.000
_cell.length_c   1.000
_cell.angle_alpha   90.00
_cell.angle_beta   90.00
_cell.angle_gamma   90.00
#
_symmetry.space_group_name_H-M   'P 1'
#
loop_
_entity.id
_entity.type
_entity.pdbx_description
1 polymer ?
#
loop_
_entity_poly.entity_id
_entity_poly.type
_entity_poly.pdbx_seq_one_letter_code
_entity_poly.pdbx_strand_id
1 'polypeptide(L)'
;MEDERNGDMSLKAALKSWVAKHTTIPDFSKEMNYTYQHSWNLVSNKAPVTDSVVGRFALTYGTEALNEWFSLAQALPAFCTQKKSE
;
A
#
# COMPACT_ATOMS: atom_id res chain seq x y z
N MET A 1 14.10 -19.14 -3.15
CA MET A 1 12.92 -18.77 -2.32
C MET A 1 13.19 -17.36 -1.76
N GLU A 2 13.09 -16.34 -2.62
CA GLU A 2 13.24 -14.92 -2.21
C GLU A 2 12.08 -14.05 -2.70
N ASP A 3 11.12 -14.62 -3.44
CA ASP A 3 10.02 -13.90 -4.09
C ASP A 3 8.96 -13.32 -3.14
N GLU A 4 8.72 -13.93 -1.98
CA GLU A 4 7.59 -13.54 -1.12
C GLU A 4 7.80 -12.21 -0.36
N ARG A 5 9.05 -11.79 -0.11
CA ARG A 5 9.32 -10.53 0.62
C ARG A 5 9.20 -9.27 -0.27
N ASN A 6 9.35 -9.40 -1.58
CA ASN A 6 9.29 -8.26 -2.49
C ASN A 6 7.84 -7.79 -2.73
N GLY A 7 6.86 -8.71 -2.74
CA GLY A 7 5.45 -8.37 -2.96
C GLY A 7 4.85 -7.46 -1.88
N ASP A 8 5.18 -7.71 -0.61
CA ASP A 8 4.69 -6.91 0.53
C ASP A 8 5.23 -5.47 0.50
N MET A 9 6.49 -5.28 0.08
CA MET A 9 7.09 -3.95 -0.05
C MET A 9 6.42 -3.14 -1.16
N SER A 10 6.09 -3.77 -2.30
CA SER A 10 5.39 -3.13 -3.41
C SER A 10 3.97 -2.72 -3.04
N LEU A 11 3.23 -3.55 -2.29
CA LEU A 11 1.85 -3.25 -1.87
C LEU A 11 1.79 -2.04 -0.92
N LYS A 12 2.71 -2.00 0.04
CA LYS A 12 2.86 -0.88 0.99
C LYS A 12 3.23 0.43 0.27
N ALA A 13 4.24 0.38 -0.60
CA ALA A 13 4.63 1.53 -1.41
C ALA A 13 3.50 2.02 -2.33
N ALA A 14 2.73 1.11 -2.92
CA ALA A 14 1.58 1.44 -3.74
C ALA A 14 0.45 2.09 -2.92
N LEU A 15 0.21 1.66 -1.68
CA LEU A 15 -0.79 2.28 -0.80
C LEU A 15 -0.42 3.74 -0.54
N LYS A 16 0.87 3.99 -0.27
CA LYS A 16 1.38 5.35 -0.09
C LYS A 16 1.14 6.23 -1.31
N SER A 17 1.45 5.71 -2.50
CA SER A 17 1.23 6.42 -3.77
C SER A 17 -0.25 6.68 -4.03
N TRP A 18 -1.12 5.70 -3.75
CA TRP A 18 -2.56 5.84 -3.92
C TRP A 18 -3.12 6.91 -2.99
N VAL A 19 -2.77 6.87 -1.70
CA VAL A 19 -3.20 7.87 -0.71
C VAL A 19 -2.73 9.26 -1.12
N ALA A 20 -1.46 9.42 -1.54
CA ALA A 20 -0.93 10.72 -1.96
C ALA A 20 -1.61 11.30 -3.21
N LYS A 21 -2.17 10.45 -4.08
CA LYS A 21 -2.84 10.86 -5.33
C LYS A 21 -4.31 11.24 -5.12
N HIS A 22 -5.00 10.52 -4.24
CA HIS A 22 -6.47 10.58 -4.13
C HIS A 22 -6.99 11.23 -2.86
N THR A 23 -6.19 11.32 -1.80
CA THR A 23 -6.66 11.81 -0.50
C THR A 23 -5.53 12.35 0.37
N THR A 24 -5.83 12.62 1.63
CA THR A 24 -4.86 12.98 2.67
C THR A 24 -4.84 11.92 3.76
N ILE A 25 -3.76 11.78 4.53
CA ILE A 25 -3.72 10.83 5.66
C ILE A 25 -4.86 11.10 6.68
N PRO A 26 -5.18 12.35 7.05
CA PRO A 26 -6.33 12.64 7.90
C PRO A 26 -7.66 12.12 7.35
N ASP A 27 -7.95 12.32 6.06
CA ASP A 27 -9.22 11.90 5.48
C ASP A 27 -9.26 10.39 5.26
N PHE A 28 -8.16 9.79 4.79
CA PHE A 28 -7.97 8.34 4.76
C PHE A 28 -8.24 7.69 6.13
N SER A 29 -7.80 8.33 7.21
CA SER A 29 -8.05 7.84 8.57
C SER A 29 -9.53 7.84 8.93
N LYS A 30 -10.26 8.91 8.56
CA LYS A 30 -11.70 9.00 8.83
C LYS A 30 -12.47 7.97 8.02
N GLU A 31 -12.21 7.89 6.72
CA GLU A 31 -12.90 6.97 5.79
C GLU A 31 -12.64 5.50 6.15
N MET A 32 -11.41 5.16 6.54
CA MET A 32 -11.05 3.83 7.01
C MET A 32 -11.44 3.57 8.48
N ASN A 33 -12.02 4.56 9.18
CA ASN A 33 -12.32 4.49 10.61
C ASN A 33 -11.11 4.01 11.45
N TYR A 34 -9.95 4.58 11.17
CA TYR A 34 -8.68 4.35 11.85
C TYR A 34 -8.24 5.57 12.64
N THR A 35 -7.41 5.35 13.65
CA THR A 35 -6.70 6.47 14.28
C THR A 35 -5.71 7.05 13.27
N TYR A 36 -5.45 8.36 13.38
CA TYR A 36 -4.45 9.02 12.55
C TYR A 36 -3.09 8.31 12.61
N GLN A 37 -2.67 7.91 13.82
CA GLN A 37 -1.40 7.21 14.02
C GLN A 37 -1.37 5.84 13.30
N HIS A 38 -2.47 5.09 13.32
CA HIS A 38 -2.53 3.80 12.63
C HIS A 38 -2.45 3.98 11.11
N SER A 39 -3.22 4.91 10.56
CA SER A 39 -3.17 5.26 9.13
C SER A 39 -1.78 5.76 8.71
N TRP A 40 -1.16 6.62 9.52
CA TRP A 40 0.18 7.11 9.24
C TRP A 40 1.20 5.97 9.23
N ASN A 41 1.10 5.02 10.16
CA ASN A 41 1.96 3.83 10.18
C ASN A 41 1.75 2.93 8.95
N LEU A 42 0.50 2.74 8.51
CA LEU A 42 0.18 1.98 7.29
C LEU A 42 0.78 2.65 6.04
N VAL A 43 0.50 3.94 5.84
CA VAL A 43 0.95 4.72 4.68
C VAL A 43 2.46 4.94 4.67
N SER A 44 3.11 4.93 5.83
CA SER A 44 4.57 5.08 5.96
C SER A 44 5.32 3.75 5.95
N ASN A 45 4.66 2.65 5.58
CA ASN A 45 5.23 1.28 5.53
C ASN A 45 5.74 0.77 6.89
N LYS A 46 5.28 1.35 8.00
CA LYS A 46 5.66 0.95 9.37
C LYS A 46 4.74 -0.11 9.97
N ALA A 47 3.56 -0.31 9.39
CA ALA A 47 2.63 -1.37 9.73
C ALA A 47 2.43 -2.31 8.52
N PRO A 48 2.16 -3.61 8.76
CA PRO A 48 1.82 -4.54 7.69
C PRO A 48 0.46 -4.20 7.06
N VAL A 49 0.34 -4.44 5.75
CA VAL A 49 -0.96 -4.44 5.06
C VAL A 49 -1.55 -5.82 5.24
N THR A 50 -2.58 -5.95 6.08
CA THR A 50 -3.25 -7.23 6.35
C THR A 50 -4.51 -7.39 5.50
N ASP A 51 -5.06 -8.60 5.43
CA ASP A 51 -6.33 -8.87 4.76
C ASP A 51 -7.47 -7.99 5.27
N SER A 52 -7.45 -7.63 6.56
CA SER A 52 -8.41 -6.69 7.14
C SER A 52 -8.27 -5.27 6.59
N VAL A 53 -7.04 -4.81 6.33
CA VAL A 53 -6.79 -3.51 5.68
C VAL A 53 -7.31 -3.53 4.25
N VAL A 54 -7.01 -4.61 3.51
CA VAL A 54 -7.45 -4.81 2.12
C VAL A 54 -8.98 -4.85 2.03
N GLY A 55 -9.62 -5.70 2.85
CA GLY A 55 -11.08 -5.84 2.87
C GLY A 55 -11.78 -4.55 3.27
N ARG A 56 -11.26 -3.84 4.27
CA ARG A 56 -11.82 -2.54 4.67
C ARG A 56 -11.65 -1.49 3.58
N PHE A 57 -10.49 -1.42 2.95
CA PHE A 57 -10.24 -0.51 1.84
C PHE A 57 -11.23 -0.74 0.69
N ALA A 58 -11.48 -2.00 0.34
CA ALA A 58 -12.44 -2.37 -0.70
C ALA A 58 -13.88 -1.96 -0.34
N LEU A 59 -14.27 -2.07 0.94
CA LEU A 59 -15.59 -1.65 1.41
C LEU A 59 -15.75 -0.13 1.46
N THR A 60 -14.67 0.61 1.79
CA THR A 60 -14.70 2.07 1.91
C THR A 60 -14.61 2.76 0.55
N TYR A 61 -13.69 2.35 -0.32
CA TYR A 61 -13.38 3.03 -1.58
C TYR A 61 -13.86 2.27 -2.84
N GLY A 62 -14.36 1.05 -2.67
CA GLY A 62 -14.82 0.22 -3.78
C GLY A 62 -13.71 -0.62 -4.44
N THR A 63 -14.13 -1.53 -5.31
CA THR A 63 -13.24 -2.46 -6.02
C THR A 63 -12.40 -1.78 -7.09
N GLU A 64 -12.85 -0.66 -7.64
CA GLU A 64 -12.08 0.11 -8.64
C GLU A 64 -10.82 0.72 -8.02
N ALA A 65 -10.96 1.36 -6.85
CA ALA A 65 -9.83 1.89 -6.09
C ALA A 65 -8.87 0.76 -5.67
N LEU A 66 -9.42 -0.39 -5.28
CA LEU A 66 -8.62 -1.57 -4.93
C LEU A 66 -7.80 -2.05 -6.14
N ASN A 67 -8.42 -2.14 -7.31
CA ASN A 67 -7.75 -2.54 -8.54
C ASN A 67 -6.64 -1.55 -8.93
N GLU A 68 -6.88 -0.24 -8.79
CA GLU A 68 -5.85 0.77 -9.03
C GLU A 68 -4.67 0.60 -8.07
N TRP A 69 -4.94 0.41 -6.78
CA TRP A 69 -3.89 0.18 -5.78
C TRP A 69 -3.03 -1.06 -6.12
N PHE A 70 -3.66 -2.18 -6.48
CA PHE A 70 -2.95 -3.41 -6.86
C PHE A 70 -2.20 -3.26 -8.19
N SER A 71 -2.73 -2.48 -9.12
CA SER A 71 -2.06 -2.16 -10.38
C SER A 71 -0.80 -1.31 -10.14
N LEU A 72 -0.87 -0.34 -9.23
CA LEU A 72 0.30 0.44 -8.80
C LEU A 72 1.37 -0.46 -8.18
N ALA A 73 0.99 -1.47 -7.39
CA ALA A 73 1.93 -2.41 -6.79
C ALA A 73 2.68 -3.26 -7.84
N GLN A 74 2.00 -3.63 -8.92
CA GLN A 74 2.61 -4.38 -10.04
C GLN A 74 3.48 -3.50 -10.94
N ALA A 75 3.15 -2.21 -11.05
CA ALA A 75 3.88 -1.25 -11.87
C ALA A 75 5.17 -0.74 -11.20
N LEU A 76 5.30 -0.91 -9.88
CA LEU A 76 6.55 -0.61 -9.18
C LEU A 76 7.61 -1.64 -9.62
N PRO A 77 8.73 -1.20 -10.24
CA PRO A 77 9.80 -2.12 -10.59
C PRO A 77 10.28 -2.82 -9.31
N ALA A 78 10.65 -4.09 -9.41
CA ALA A 78 11.43 -4.77 -8.39
C ALA A 78 12.80 -4.06 -8.24
N PHE A 79 12.82 -2.93 -7.54
CA PHE A 79 13.97 -2.06 -7.36
C PHE A 79 14.92 -2.68 -6.31
N CYS A 80 15.36 -3.92 -6.55
CA CYS A 80 16.41 -4.61 -5.79
C CYS A 80 17.13 -5.70 -6.62
N THR A 81 17.28 -5.51 -7.94
CA THR A 81 18.29 -6.27 -8.71
C THR A 81 19.32 -5.31 -9.30
N GLN A 82 20.12 -4.66 -8.45
CA GLN A 82 21.42 -4.15 -8.91
C GLN A 82 22.50 -5.20 -8.64
N LYS A 83 22.91 -5.81 -9.76
CA LYS A 83 24.08 -6.64 -9.99
C LYS A 83 25.31 -6.19 -9.19
N LYS A 84 25.91 -7.15 -8.50
CA LYS A 84 27.36 -7.21 -8.29
C LYS A 84 27.95 -7.84 -9.56
N SER A 85 28.59 -7.06 -10.43
CA SER A 85 29.42 -7.58 -11.52
C SER A 85 30.39 -6.51 -11.97
N GLU A 86 31.54 -6.44 -11.31
CA GLU A 86 32.87 -6.32 -11.93
C GLU A 86 33.89 -6.90 -10.97
#